data_AF-A0A7Y8MQC8-F1
#
_entry.id   AF-A0A7Y8MQC8-F1
#
_cell.length_a   1.000
_cell.length_b   1.000
_cell.length_c   1.000
_cell.angle_alpha   90.00
_cell.angle_beta   90.00
_cell.angle_gamma   90.00
#
_symmetry.space_group_name_H-M   'P 1'
#
loop_
_entity.id
_entity.type
_entity.pdbx_description
1 polymer ?
#
loop_
_entity_poly.entity_id
_entity_poly.type
_entity_poly.pdbx_seq_one_letter_code
_entity_poly.pdbx_strand_id
1 'polypeptide(L)'
;MITGPQMRAARALLGIDQKTLAELAGLSVPTIQRMEASTGNVRGVVDSLTKVVAALEFAGVELIGEGAASPAGGRGVRLKAPPPKH
;
A
#
# COMPACT_ATOMS: atom_id res chain seq x y z
N MET A 1 3.98 0.03 9.08
CA MET A 1 4.89 -0.05 7.92
C MET A 1 4.12 -0.71 6.78
N ILE A 2 4.14 -0.17 5.57
CA ILE A 2 3.37 -0.68 4.41
C ILE A 2 4.21 -1.70 3.62
N THR A 3 3.53 -2.69 3.04
CA THR A 3 4.14 -3.71 2.17
C THR A 3 3.86 -3.46 0.69
N GLY A 4 4.69 -4.00 -0.20
CA GLY A 4 4.46 -3.91 -1.66
C GLY A 4 3.09 -4.47 -2.10
N PRO A 5 2.64 -5.64 -1.58
CA PRO A 5 1.29 -6.14 -1.83
C PRO A 5 0.18 -5.19 -1.35
N GLN A 6 0.32 -4.53 -0.20
CA GLN A 6 -0.65 -3.53 0.27
C GLN A 6 -0.75 -2.34 -0.67
N MET A 7 0.38 -1.85 -1.20
CA MET A 7 0.37 -0.78 -2.21
C MET A 7 -0.39 -1.20 -3.47
N ARG A 8 -0.10 -2.39 -4.02
CA ARG A 8 -0.81 -2.90 -5.21
C ARG A 8 -2.31 -3.07 -4.95
N ALA A 9 -2.69 -3.57 -3.77
CA ALA A 9 -4.09 -3.74 -3.40
C ALA A 9 -4.81 -2.39 -3.27
N ALA A 10 -4.22 -1.41 -2.57
CA ALA A 10 -4.75 -0.06 -2.48
C ALA A 10 -4.96 0.56 -3.87
N ARG A 11 -3.96 0.40 -4.74
CA ARG A 11 -4.02 0.90 -6.10
C ARG A 11 -5.14 0.25 -6.93
N ALA A 12 -5.31 -1.06 -6.78
CA ALA A 12 -6.40 -1.79 -7.44
C ALA A 12 -7.79 -1.33 -6.94
N LEU A 13 -7.95 -1.05 -5.64
CA LEU A 13 -9.19 -0.51 -5.08
C LEU A 13 -9.52 0.88 -5.64
N LEU A 14 -8.51 1.71 -5.87
CA LEU A 14 -8.65 3.04 -6.47
C LEU A 14 -8.83 3.02 -7.98
N GLY A 15 -8.59 1.89 -8.65
CA GLY A 15 -8.65 1.79 -10.11
C GLY A 15 -7.57 2.60 -10.84
N ILE A 16 -6.43 2.88 -10.19
CA ILE A 16 -5.35 3.70 -10.76
C ILE A 16 -4.13 2.86 -11.18
N ASP A 17 -3.28 3.41 -12.05
CA ASP A 17 -2.02 2.78 -12.44
C ASP A 17 -0.83 3.31 -11.62
N GLN A 18 0.36 2.74 -11.85
CA GLN A 18 1.58 3.15 -11.13
C GLN A 18 2.00 4.59 -11.44
N LYS A 19 1.65 5.10 -12.64
CA LYS A 19 1.98 6.47 -13.05
C LYS A 19 1.12 7.46 -12.28
N THR A 20 -0.17 7.23 -12.19
CA THR A 20 -1.08 8.04 -11.38
C THR A 20 -0.68 8.03 -9.90
N LEU A 21 -0.33 6.87 -9.33
CA LEU A 21 0.15 6.83 -7.95
C LEU A 21 1.45 7.62 -7.77
N ALA A 22 2.37 7.55 -8.74
CA ALA A 22 3.62 8.32 -8.70
C ALA A 22 3.35 9.83 -8.73
N GLU A 23 2.43 10.28 -9.59
CA GLU A 23 1.99 11.68 -9.68
C GLU A 23 1.36 12.16 -8.37
N LEU A 24 0.42 11.39 -7.80
CA LEU A 24 -0.23 11.71 -6.52
C LEU A 24 0.76 11.79 -5.36
N ALA A 25 1.78 10.93 -5.35
CA ALA A 25 2.80 10.89 -4.31
C ALA A 25 3.96 11.88 -4.54
N GLY A 26 4.03 12.55 -5.70
CA GLY A 26 5.17 13.39 -6.06
C GLY A 26 6.49 12.60 -6.16
N LEU A 27 6.41 11.36 -6.65
CA LEU A 27 7.54 10.45 -6.82
C LEU A 27 7.71 10.03 -8.28
N SER A 28 8.85 9.43 -8.61
CA SER A 28 9.06 8.85 -9.94
C SER A 28 8.42 7.47 -10.06
N VAL A 29 7.93 7.12 -11.26
CA VAL A 29 7.36 5.78 -11.55
C VAL A 29 8.32 4.64 -11.19
N PRO A 30 9.64 4.70 -11.47
CA PRO A 30 10.58 3.67 -11.04
C PRO A 30 10.67 3.51 -9.52
N THR A 31 10.43 4.58 -8.75
CA THR A 31 10.37 4.51 -7.29
C THR A 31 9.16 3.72 -6.84
N ILE A 32 7.97 4.00 -7.38
CA ILE A 32 6.75 3.24 -7.11
C ILE A 32 6.92 1.77 -7.51
N GLN A 33 7.50 1.48 -8.67
CA GLN A 33 7.76 0.12 -9.13
C GLN A 33 8.66 -0.67 -8.16
N ARG A 34 9.77 -0.06 -7.69
CA ARG A 34 10.65 -0.68 -6.69
C ARG A 34 9.93 -0.93 -5.36
N MET A 35 9.10 0.01 -4.92
CA MET A 35 8.31 -0.15 -3.69
C MET A 35 7.29 -1.28 -3.83
N GLU A 36 6.50 -1.32 -4.91
CA GLU A 36 5.52 -2.39 -5.15
C GLU A 36 6.18 -3.76 -5.32
N ALA A 37 7.41 -3.84 -5.85
CA ALA A 37 8.16 -5.08 -6.00
C ALA A 37 8.65 -5.68 -4.67
N SER A 38 8.60 -4.93 -3.57
CA SER A 38 9.04 -5.40 -2.25
C SER A 38 8.14 -6.52 -1.74
N THR A 39 8.72 -7.68 -1.42
CA THR A 39 7.99 -8.86 -0.93
C THR A 39 7.55 -8.75 0.53
N GLY A 40 8.18 -7.87 1.30
CA GLY A 40 7.81 -7.55 2.68
C GLY A 40 7.57 -6.06 2.85
N ASN A 41 7.95 -5.55 4.01
CA ASN A 41 7.97 -4.11 4.26
C ASN A 41 8.79 -3.39 3.19
N VAL A 42 8.23 -2.31 2.64
CA VAL A 42 8.93 -1.46 1.70
C VAL A 42 10.11 -0.83 2.43
N ARG A 43 11.32 -1.28 2.08
CA ARG A 43 12.58 -0.72 2.62
C ARG A 43 12.96 0.48 1.77
N GLY A 44 13.11 1.65 2.38
CA GLY A 44 13.45 2.88 1.65
C GLY A 44 13.52 4.11 2.53
N VAL A 45 13.64 5.28 1.88
CA VAL A 45 13.64 6.60 2.52
C VAL A 45 12.26 6.85 3.13
N VAL A 46 12.23 7.07 4.45
CA VAL A 46 10.99 7.29 5.24
C VAL A 46 10.10 8.36 4.58
N ASP A 47 10.68 9.44 4.08
CA ASP A 47 9.97 10.52 3.39
C ASP A 47 9.13 10.01 2.19
N SER A 48 9.70 9.17 1.33
CA SER A 48 8.98 8.63 0.18
C SER A 48 7.83 7.72 0.60
N LEU A 49 8.01 6.95 1.68
CA LEU A 49 6.95 6.10 2.22
C LEU A 49 5.78 6.94 2.75
N THR A 50 6.08 8.01 3.49
CA THR A 50 5.07 8.95 4.01
C THR A 50 4.27 9.59 2.88
N LYS A 51 4.93 10.00 1.78
CA LYS A 51 4.26 10.57 0.60
C LYS A 51 3.29 9.58 -0.05
N VAL A 52 3.68 8.31 -0.18
CA VAL A 52 2.81 7.28 -0.74
C VAL A 52 1.59 7.03 0.16
N VAL A 53 1.80 6.92 1.47
CA VAL A 53 0.71 6.72 2.43
C VAL A 53 -0.29 7.87 2.36
N ALA A 54 0.20 9.12 2.42
CA ALA A 54 -0.64 10.30 2.33
C ALA A 54 -1.41 10.38 0.99
N ALA A 55 -0.77 10.01 -0.13
CA ALA A 55 -1.41 9.99 -1.43
C ALA A 55 -2.55 8.96 -1.51
N LEU A 56 -2.37 7.78 -0.94
CA LEU A 56 -3.40 6.73 -0.90
C LEU A 56 -4.57 7.13 0.02
N GLU A 57 -4.28 7.72 1.19
CA GLU A 57 -5.29 8.24 2.11
C GLU A 57 -6.11 9.35 1.47
N PHE A 58 -5.46 10.32 0.83
CA PHE A 58 -6.13 11.41 0.13
C PHE A 58 -6.99 10.90 -1.05
N ALA A 59 -6.56 9.85 -1.74
CA ALA A 59 -7.33 9.21 -2.80
C ALA A 59 -8.51 8.38 -2.29
N GLY A 60 -8.64 8.16 -0.97
CA GLY A 60 -9.78 7.49 -0.35
C GLY A 60 -9.52 6.05 0.12
N VAL A 61 -8.26 5.64 0.29
CA VAL A 61 -7.88 4.35 0.89
C VAL A 61 -7.33 4.53 2.29
N GLU A 62 -7.94 3.86 3.27
CA GLU A 62 -7.38 3.72 4.62
C GLU A 62 -6.49 2.47 4.70
N LEU A 63 -5.24 2.65 5.13
CA LEU A 63 -4.30 1.55 5.33
C LEU A 63 -4.38 1.02 6.77
N ILE A 64 -4.85 -0.21 6.91
CA ILE A 64 -4.95 -0.87 8.22
C ILE A 64 -3.61 -1.56 8.53
N GLY A 65 -3.01 -1.19 9.67
CA GLY A 65 -1.78 -1.80 10.18
C GLY A 65 -1.93 -3.27 10.55
N GLU A 66 -0.81 -3.98 10.68
CA GLU A 66 -0.80 -5.35 11.19
C GLU A 66 -1.43 -5.42 12.59
N GLY A 67 -2.33 -6.38 12.79
CA GLY A 67 -3.06 -6.54 14.05
C GLY A 67 -4.10 -5.45 14.36
N ALA A 68 -4.18 -4.39 13.56
CA ALA A 68 -5.10 -3.30 13.82
C ALA A 68 -6.57 -3.69 13.57
N ALA A 69 -7.46 -3.15 14.40
CA ALA A 69 -8.89 -3.19 14.18
C ALA A 69 -9.28 -2.19 13.07
N SER A 70 -10.36 -2.48 12.35
CA SER A 70 -10.99 -1.54 11.42
C SER A 70 -12.30 -1.05 12.03
N PRO A 71 -12.27 0.00 12.87
CA PRO A 71 -13.45 0.43 13.63
C PRO A 71 -14.53 1.05 12.73
N ALA A 72 -14.13 1.75 11.66
CA ALA A 72 -15.06 2.31 10.67
C ALA A 72 -15.79 1.20 9.88
N GLY A 73 -15.20 0.01 9.79
CA GLY A 73 -15.78 -1.13 9.07
C GLY A 73 -15.80 -0.94 7.55
N GLY A 74 -16.75 -1.60 6.88
CA GLY A 74 -16.91 -1.57 5.43
C GLY A 74 -16.42 -2.85 4.73
N ARG A 75 -16.63 -2.90 3.40
CA ARG A 75 -16.19 -4.03 2.58
C ARG A 75 -14.66 -3.99 2.42
N GLY A 76 -13.99 -5.11 2.67
CA GLY A 76 -12.53 -5.16 2.60
C GLY A 76 -12.00 -6.57 2.37
N VAL A 77 -10.70 -6.65 2.09
CA VAL A 77 -9.96 -7.91 1.92
C VAL A 77 -8.79 -7.95 2.90
N ARG A 78 -8.61 -9.08 3.57
CA ARG A 78 -7.49 -9.32 4.50
C ARG A 78 -6.78 -10.61 4.11
N LEU A 79 -5.45 -10.54 4.03
CA LEU A 79 -4.62 -11.73 3.93
C LEU A 79 -4.78 -12.55 5.20
N LYS A 80 -5.16 -13.82 5.07
CA LYS A 80 -5.11 -14.78 6.17
C LYS A 80 -3.66 -15.23 6.37
N ALA A 81 -3.33 -15.66 7.59
CA ALA A 81 -2.05 -16.32 7.83
C ALA A 81 -1.93 -17.52 6.87
N PRO A 82 -0.74 -17.76 6.28
CA PRO A 82 -0.55 -18.92 5.42
C PRO A 82 -0.89 -20.18 6.23
N PRO A 83 -1.49 -21.21 5.60
CA PRO A 83 -1.72 -22.47 6.28
C PRO A 83 -0.39 -23.05 6.78
N PRO A 84 -0.40 -23.81 7.89
CA PRO A 84 0.81 -24.46 8.38
C PRO A 84 1.43 -25.31 7.27
N LYS A 85 2.75 -25.20 7.11
CA LYS A 85 3.49 -26.07 6.18
C LYS A 85 3.53 -27.46 6.82
N HIS A 86 2.97 -28.45 6.12
CA HIS A 86 3.11 -29.87 6.46
C HIS A 86 4.54 -30.35 6.18
#